data_AF-A0A553MSW0-F1
#
_entry.id   AF-A0A553MSW0-F1
#
_cell.length_a   1.000
_cell.length_b   1.000
_cell.length_c   1.000
_cell.angle_alpha   90.00
_cell.angle_beta   90.00
_cell.angle_gamma   90.00
#
_symmetry.space_group_name_H-M   'P 1'
#
loop_
_entity.id
_entity.type
_entity.pdbx_description
1 polymer ?
#
loop_
_entity_poly.entity_id
_entity_poly.type
_entity_poly.pdbx_seq_one_letter_code
_entity_poly.pdbx_strand_id
1 'polypeptide(L)'
;MHRSYQPLKPATNRFLQRRWDEHRYQDHRDKVEEATPVVDTKGIKTPIHMQNKLKKVQIQEERLAIIDRDNHHTVQRLYELLRDLNQTSISPKSEEIDLWVLNAAKRREWLLQISHENQAIFHRISSQKSHYRRDVCDEDWERVARRRDDIARYPRGIQHPGKSVNFSSRCRSSATEDQSVREKHSKTHSV
;
A
#
# COMPACT_ATOMS: atom_id res chain seq x y z
N MET A 1 -0.61 -35.87 25.70
CA MET A 1 -1.66 -36.92 25.62
C MET A 1 -1.40 -37.76 24.38
N HIS A 2 -0.99 -39.02 24.54
CA HIS A 2 -0.80 -39.93 23.41
C HIS A 2 -2.16 -40.42 22.92
N ARG A 3 -2.54 -40.06 21.70
CA ARG A 3 -3.78 -40.53 21.07
C ARG A 3 -3.61 -42.00 20.70
N SER A 4 -4.48 -42.86 21.23
CA SER A 4 -4.51 -44.26 20.81
C SER A 4 -5.13 -44.37 19.41
N TYR A 5 -4.52 -45.16 18.53
CA TYR A 5 -4.94 -45.35 17.14
C TYR A 5 -6.40 -45.84 17.06
N GLN A 6 -7.36 -45.07 16.56
CA GLN A 6 -8.77 -45.50 16.47
C GLN A 6 -9.11 -45.87 15.01
N PRO A 7 -9.41 -47.15 14.71
CA PRO A 7 -9.76 -47.56 13.36
C PRO A 7 -11.15 -47.01 12.99
N LEU A 8 -11.35 -46.64 11.72
CA LEU A 8 -12.64 -46.14 11.21
C LEU A 8 -13.69 -47.24 11.09
N LYS A 9 -13.25 -48.49 10.90
CA LYS A 9 -14.09 -49.68 10.82
C LYS A 9 -13.84 -50.55 12.05
N PRO A 10 -14.85 -51.29 12.54
CA PRO A 10 -14.64 -52.26 13.60
C PRO A 10 -13.61 -53.30 13.13
N ALA A 11 -12.56 -53.51 13.93
CA ALA A 11 -11.47 -54.43 13.61
C ALA A 11 -11.25 -55.35 14.81
N THR A 12 -11.06 -56.65 14.53
CA THR A 12 -10.84 -57.68 15.55
C THR A 12 -9.51 -57.49 16.28
N ASN A 13 -8.46 -57.05 15.57
CA ASN A 13 -7.15 -56.74 16.14
C ASN A 13 -6.70 -55.31 15.76
N ARG A 14 -6.65 -54.44 16.77
CA ARG A 14 -6.33 -53.02 16.63
C ARG A 14 -4.86 -52.76 16.26
N PHE A 15 -3.94 -53.64 16.64
CA PHE A 15 -2.52 -53.51 16.34
C PHE A 15 -2.23 -53.82 14.87
N LEU A 16 -2.80 -54.91 14.35
CA LEU A 16 -2.67 -55.27 12.93
C LEU A 16 -3.34 -54.24 12.03
N GLN A 17 -4.54 -53.78 12.42
CA GLN A 17 -5.24 -52.73 11.68
C GLN A 17 -4.41 -51.44 11.61
N ARG A 18 -3.71 -51.06 12.69
CA ARG A 18 -2.81 -49.91 12.70
C ARG A 18 -1.70 -50.06 11.66
N ARG A 19 -1.01 -51.20 11.62
CA ARG A 19 0.10 -51.42 10.68
C ARG A 19 -0.37 -51.37 9.23
N TRP A 20 -1.54 -51.94 8.95
CA TRP A 20 -2.11 -51.92 7.60
C TRP A 20 -2.55 -50.54 7.16
N ASP A 21 -3.21 -49.78 8.05
CA ASP A 21 -3.60 -48.41 7.75
C ASP A 21 -2.38 -47.51 7.54
N GLU A 22 -1.32 -47.70 8.33
CA GLU A 22 -0.07 -46.94 8.21
C GLU A 22 0.64 -47.26 6.89
N HIS A 23 0.72 -48.53 6.49
CA HIS A 23 1.27 -48.94 5.19
C HIS A 23 0.44 -48.39 4.02
N ARG A 24 -0.89 -48.54 4.06
CA ARG A 24 -1.77 -48.00 3.01
C ARG A 24 -1.69 -46.48 2.91
N TYR A 25 -1.53 -45.81 4.05
CA TYR A 25 -1.34 -44.38 4.09
C TYR A 25 -0.01 -43.98 3.44
N GLN A 26 1.08 -44.70 3.73
CA GLN A 26 2.38 -44.50 3.07
C GLN A 26 2.27 -44.74 1.57
N ASP A 27 1.75 -45.88 1.13
CA ASP A 27 1.55 -46.18 -0.30
C ASP A 27 0.72 -45.12 -1.02
N HIS A 28 -0.33 -44.61 -0.36
CA HIS A 28 -1.16 -43.55 -0.91
C HIS A 28 -0.38 -42.24 -1.01
N ARG A 29 0.41 -41.89 0.01
CA ARG A 29 1.23 -40.67 0.03
C ARG A 29 2.29 -40.71 -1.06
N ASP A 30 2.95 -41.84 -1.23
CA ASP A 30 3.94 -42.06 -2.29
C ASP A 30 3.28 -41.90 -3.66
N LYS A 31 2.11 -42.51 -3.89
CA LYS A 31 1.33 -42.33 -5.13
C LYS A 31 0.88 -40.89 -5.38
N VAL A 32 0.56 -40.14 -4.33
CA VAL A 32 0.16 -38.73 -4.44
C VAL A 32 1.37 -37.84 -4.73
N GLU A 33 2.53 -38.17 -4.18
CA GLU A 33 3.79 -37.45 -4.42
C GLU A 33 4.34 -37.72 -5.82
N GLU A 34 4.28 -38.97 -6.27
CA GLU A 34 4.70 -39.40 -7.61
C GLU A 34 3.68 -39.03 -8.71
N ALA A 35 2.44 -38.68 -8.33
CA ALA A 35 1.40 -38.31 -9.28
C ALA A 35 1.79 -37.03 -10.03
N THR A 36 2.16 -37.18 -11.30
CA THR A 36 2.35 -36.06 -12.20
C THR A 36 1.00 -35.52 -12.67
N PRO A 37 0.84 -34.18 -12.77
CA PRO A 37 -0.40 -33.60 -13.29
C PRO A 37 -0.55 -33.96 -14.77
N VAL A 38 -1.69 -34.57 -15.13
CA VAL A 38 -2.03 -34.94 -16.53
C VAL A 38 -2.20 -33.70 -17.40
N VAL A 39 -2.65 -32.60 -16.81
CA VAL A 39 -2.86 -31.32 -17.49
C VAL A 39 -1.81 -30.35 -16.99
N ASP A 40 -1.05 -29.76 -17.92
CA ASP A 40 -0.21 -28.61 -17.58
C ASP A 40 -1.12 -27.44 -17.20
N THR A 41 -1.19 -27.15 -15.90
CA THR A 41 -1.93 -26.00 -15.37
C THR A 41 -1.07 -24.74 -15.30
N LYS A 42 0.18 -24.79 -15.79
CA LYS A 42 1.01 -23.59 -15.88
C LYS A 42 0.33 -22.61 -16.82
N GLY A 43 0.04 -21.43 -16.29
CA GLY A 43 -0.49 -20.33 -17.09
C GLY A 43 0.45 -20.02 -18.26
N ILE A 44 -0.15 -19.54 -19.35
CA ILE A 44 0.61 -19.07 -20.52
C ILE A 44 1.64 -18.05 -20.03
N LYS A 45 2.92 -18.26 -20.39
CA LYS A 45 3.99 -17.32 -20.05
C LYS A 45 3.61 -15.94 -20.58
N THR A 46 3.65 -14.93 -19.72
CA THR A 46 3.30 -13.57 -20.13
C THR A 46 4.24 -13.15 -21.26
N PRO A 47 3.71 -12.77 -22.44
CA PRO A 47 4.54 -12.35 -23.55
C PRO A 47 5.32 -11.08 -23.19
N ILE A 48 6.53 -10.98 -23.70
CA ILE A 48 7.53 -9.96 -23.33
C ILE A 48 6.98 -8.54 -23.51
N HIS A 49 6.16 -8.28 -24.54
CA HIS A 49 5.58 -6.96 -24.80
C HIS A 49 4.54 -6.52 -23.75
N MET A 50 3.94 -7.46 -23.00
CA MET A 50 3.05 -7.13 -21.88
C MET A 50 3.85 -6.77 -20.63
N GLN A 51 4.99 -7.42 -20.42
CA GLN A 51 5.93 -7.10 -19.34
C GLN A 51 6.62 -5.76 -19.61
N ASN A 52 7.07 -5.55 -20.85
CA ASN A 52 7.82 -4.39 -21.30
C ASN A 52 7.04 -3.64 -22.39
N LYS A 53 6.25 -2.64 -21.98
CA LYS A 53 5.53 -1.76 -22.91
C LYS A 53 6.46 -0.72 -23.52
N LEU A 54 7.38 -1.16 -24.38
CA LEU A 54 8.46 -0.31 -24.93
C LEU A 54 7.94 0.98 -25.57
N LYS A 55 6.82 0.93 -26.32
CA LYS A 55 6.24 2.14 -26.92
C LYS A 55 5.71 3.13 -25.89
N LYS A 56 5.18 2.65 -24.76
CA LYS A 56 4.74 3.51 -23.66
C LYS A 56 5.92 4.20 -22.99
N VAL A 57 7.02 3.47 -22.80
CA VAL A 57 8.27 4.03 -22.26
C VAL A 57 8.82 5.10 -23.20
N GLN A 58 8.91 4.79 -24.49
CA GLN A 58 9.35 5.74 -25.52
C GLN A 58 8.53 7.04 -25.50
N ILE A 59 7.19 6.95 -25.51
CA ILE A 59 6.32 8.15 -25.51
C ILE A 59 6.53 8.98 -24.22
N GLN A 60 6.76 8.31 -23.09
CA GLN A 60 7.02 9.00 -21.83
C GLN A 60 8.37 9.71 -21.85
N GLU A 61 9.41 9.09 -22.41
CA GLU A 61 10.74 9.70 -22.58
C GLU A 61 10.68 10.89 -23.54
N GLU A 62 10.01 10.75 -24.68
CA GLU A 62 9.80 11.85 -25.64
C GLU A 62 9.07 13.03 -24.98
N ARG A 63 8.02 12.76 -24.19
CA ARG A 63 7.30 13.79 -23.44
C ARG A 63 8.18 14.47 -22.40
N LEU A 64 8.97 13.71 -21.65
CA LEU A 64 9.89 14.25 -20.65
C LEU A 64 10.98 15.10 -21.31
N ALA A 65 11.53 14.67 -22.43
CA ALA A 65 12.53 15.44 -23.18
C ALA A 65 12.00 16.80 -23.66
N ILE A 66 10.73 16.86 -24.08
CA ILE A 66 10.07 18.13 -24.42
C ILE A 66 9.95 19.02 -23.18
N ILE A 67 9.44 18.46 -22.07
CA ILE A 67 9.29 19.20 -20.81
C ILE A 67 10.63 19.74 -20.32
N ASP A 68 11.68 18.93 -20.34
CA ASP A 68 13.01 19.33 -19.88
C ASP A 68 13.62 20.42 -20.75
N ARG A 69 13.42 20.35 -22.07
CA ARG A 69 13.82 21.41 -23.00
C ARG A 69 13.09 22.71 -22.70
N ASP A 70 11.77 22.66 -22.50
CA ASP A 70 10.96 23.85 -22.22
C ASP A 70 11.28 24.45 -20.84
N ASN A 71 11.52 23.60 -19.85
CA ASN A 71 11.97 24.01 -18.51
C ASN A 71 13.33 24.70 -18.60
N HIS A 72 14.28 24.13 -19.35
CA HIS A 72 15.59 24.73 -19.56
C HIS A 72 15.48 26.11 -20.23
N HIS A 73 14.66 26.22 -21.28
CA HIS A 73 14.43 27.48 -21.97
C HIS A 73 13.80 28.54 -21.05
N THR A 74 12.84 28.13 -20.23
CA THR A 74 12.19 29.01 -19.25
C THR A 74 13.17 29.51 -18.19
N VAL A 75 13.98 28.60 -17.62
CA VAL A 75 14.98 28.95 -16.61
C VAL A 75 16.05 29.87 -17.18
N GLN A 76 16.54 29.59 -18.38
CA GLN A 76 17.49 30.47 -19.06
C GLN A 76 16.91 31.88 -19.25
N ARG A 77 15.65 31.97 -19.71
CA ARG A 77 15.00 33.26 -19.90
C ARG A 77 14.81 34.04 -18.60
N LEU A 78 14.45 33.36 -17.51
CA LEU A 78 14.37 33.96 -16.18
C LEU A 78 15.73 34.45 -15.69
N TYR A 79 16.80 33.69 -15.94
CA TYR A 79 18.15 34.10 -15.59
C TYR A 79 18.61 35.35 -16.35
N GLU A 80 18.34 35.42 -17.66
CA GLU A 80 18.60 36.61 -18.48
C GLU A 80 17.88 37.84 -17.92
N LEU A 81 16.57 37.73 -17.67
CA LEU A 81 15.77 38.81 -17.09
C LEU A 81 16.30 39.24 -15.72
N LEU A 82 16.60 38.28 -14.84
CA LEU A 82 17.12 38.55 -13.50
C LEU A 82 18.51 39.21 -13.57
N ARG A 83 19.35 38.83 -14.53
CA ARG A 83 20.66 39.47 -14.75
C ARG A 83 20.49 40.94 -15.18
N ASP A 84 19.58 41.21 -16.11
CA ASP A 84 19.33 42.55 -16.62
C ASP A 84 18.70 43.46 -15.54
N LEU A 85 17.83 42.92 -14.70
CA LEU A 85 17.24 43.59 -13.53
C LEU A 85 18.28 43.90 -12.43
N ASN A 86 19.29 43.04 -12.24
CA ASN A 86 20.37 43.28 -11.27
C ASN A 86 21.44 44.28 -11.78
N GLN A 87 21.57 44.46 -13.09
CA GLN A 87 22.52 45.41 -13.70
C GLN A 87 21.95 46.83 -13.78
N THR A 88 20.63 46.97 -13.88
CA THR A 88 19.96 48.27 -13.76
C THR A 88 19.83 48.60 -12.27
N SER A 89 20.44 49.71 -11.82
CA SER A 89 20.35 50.20 -10.43
C SER A 89 18.95 50.76 -10.12
N ILE A 90 17.94 49.93 -10.26
CA ILE A 90 16.57 50.18 -9.84
C ILE A 90 16.31 49.06 -8.84
N SER A 91 16.58 49.35 -7.57
CA SER A 91 16.07 48.54 -6.47
C SER A 91 14.55 48.46 -6.67
N PRO A 92 13.98 47.28 -6.99
CA PRO A 92 12.54 47.16 -7.02
C PRO A 92 12.09 47.26 -5.57
N LYS A 93 11.61 48.45 -5.20
CA LYS A 93 10.85 48.65 -3.98
C LYS A 93 9.81 47.53 -3.95
N SER A 94 9.86 46.73 -2.89
CA SER A 94 9.25 45.39 -2.73
C SER A 94 7.77 45.25 -3.09
N GLU A 95 7.07 46.33 -3.38
CA GLU A 95 5.64 46.40 -3.71
C GLU A 95 5.36 46.18 -5.22
N GLU A 96 6.32 46.41 -6.12
CA GLU A 96 6.12 46.19 -7.57
C GLU A 96 6.43 44.74 -8.01
N ILE A 97 7.14 43.97 -7.20
CA ILE A 97 7.44 42.56 -7.50
C ILE A 97 6.14 41.71 -7.51
N ASP A 98 5.11 42.14 -6.78
CA ASP A 98 3.77 41.54 -6.79
C ASP A 98 3.08 41.65 -8.17
N LEU A 99 3.52 42.56 -9.04
CA LEU A 99 3.04 42.69 -10.42
C LEU A 99 3.76 41.72 -11.38
N TRP A 100 4.92 41.18 -11.00
CA TRP A 100 5.76 40.35 -11.88
C TRP A 100 5.36 38.87 -11.95
N VAL A 101 4.43 38.44 -11.10
CA VAL A 101 3.80 37.12 -11.23
C VAL A 101 2.67 37.25 -12.28
N LEU A 102 3.05 37.20 -13.56
CA LEU A 102 2.22 37.36 -14.78
C LEU A 102 0.90 36.55 -14.79
N ASN A 103 0.71 35.61 -13.86
CA ASN A 103 -0.49 34.79 -13.72
C ASN A 103 -1.06 34.72 -12.29
N ALA A 104 -0.74 35.65 -11.38
CA ALA A 104 -1.21 35.61 -10.00
C ALA A 104 -2.74 35.60 -9.90
N ALA A 105 -3.43 36.42 -10.70
CA ALA A 105 -4.89 36.45 -10.74
C ALA A 105 -5.48 35.11 -11.20
N LYS A 106 -5.02 34.57 -12.33
CA LYS A 106 -5.44 33.24 -12.84
C LYS A 106 -5.14 32.12 -11.85
N ARG A 107 -4.02 32.20 -11.13
CA ARG A 107 -3.66 31.23 -10.09
C ARG A 107 -4.62 31.29 -8.89
N ARG A 108 -5.03 32.49 -8.48
CA ARG A 108 -6.05 32.66 -7.44
C ARG A 108 -7.40 32.08 -7.88
N GLU A 109 -7.82 32.34 -9.12
CA GLU A 109 -9.04 31.76 -9.71
C GLU A 109 -9.00 30.23 -9.73
N TRP A 110 -7.89 29.63 -10.16
CA TRP A 110 -7.69 28.19 -10.13
C TRP A 110 -7.75 27.59 -8.73
N LEU A 111 -7.12 28.25 -7.75
CA LEU A 111 -7.15 27.80 -6.36
C LEU A 111 -8.57 27.83 -5.79
N LEU A 112 -9.35 28.86 -6.14
CA LEU A 112 -10.75 28.94 -5.75
C LEU A 112 -11.59 27.82 -6.40
N GLN A 113 -11.36 27.53 -7.69
CA GLN A 113 -12.04 26.44 -8.38
C GLN A 113 -11.72 25.08 -7.75
N ILE A 114 -10.45 24.77 -7.51
CA ILE A 114 -10.01 23.53 -6.86
C ILE A 114 -10.62 23.41 -5.46
N SER A 115 -10.65 24.50 -4.70
CA SER A 115 -11.26 24.53 -3.37
C SER A 115 -12.75 24.17 -3.43
N HIS A 116 -13.49 24.76 -4.37
CA HIS A 116 -14.90 24.50 -4.56
C HIS A 116 -15.16 23.04 -4.98
N GLU A 117 -14.38 22.50 -5.92
CA GLU A 117 -14.47 21.10 -6.34
C GLU A 117 -14.17 20.14 -5.18
N ASN A 118 -13.14 20.41 -4.38
CA ASN A 118 -12.79 19.62 -3.21
C ASN A 118 -13.90 19.64 -2.14
N GLN A 119 -14.53 20.79 -1.91
CA GLN A 119 -15.69 20.90 -1.03
C GLN A 119 -16.87 20.06 -1.55
N ALA A 120 -17.16 20.11 -2.84
CA ALA A 120 -18.22 19.30 -3.44
C ALA A 120 -17.97 17.79 -3.29
N ILE A 121 -16.72 17.35 -3.49
CA ILE A 121 -16.30 15.96 -3.26
C ILE A 121 -16.47 15.57 -1.80
N PHE A 122 -16.01 16.42 -0.88
CA PHE A 122 -16.15 16.18 0.55
C PHE A 122 -17.62 16.03 0.95
N HIS A 123 -18.49 16.95 0.52
CA HIS A 123 -19.92 16.87 0.78
C HIS A 123 -20.56 15.59 0.21
N ARG A 124 -20.15 15.16 -0.99
CA ARG A 124 -20.62 13.90 -1.58
C ARG A 124 -20.19 12.69 -0.76
N ILE A 125 -18.94 12.63 -0.33
CA ILE A 125 -18.41 11.52 0.49
C ILE A 125 -19.09 11.50 1.86
N SER A 126 -19.25 12.66 2.50
CA SER A 126 -19.87 12.77 3.82
C SER A 126 -21.38 12.48 3.81
N SER A 127 -22.08 12.84 2.73
CA SER A 127 -23.52 12.60 2.58
C SER A 127 -23.84 11.15 2.20
N GLN A 128 -22.95 10.48 1.48
CA GLN A 128 -23.14 9.09 1.10
C GLN A 128 -22.90 8.17 2.31
N LYS A 129 -23.96 7.47 2.77
CA LYS A 129 -23.82 6.41 3.77
C LYS A 129 -23.07 5.23 3.17
N SER A 130 -22.19 4.60 3.95
CA SER A 130 -21.52 3.37 3.52
C SER A 130 -22.57 2.27 3.27
N HIS A 131 -22.52 1.63 2.09
CA HIS A 131 -23.34 0.45 1.80
C HIS A 131 -22.89 -0.80 2.56
N TYR A 132 -21.78 -0.70 3.30
CA TYR A 132 -21.21 -1.77 4.09
C TYR A 132 -22.01 -1.98 5.38
N ARG A 133 -22.86 -3.02 5.41
CA ARG A 133 -23.60 -3.45 6.60
C ARG A 133 -22.67 -4.27 7.50
N ARG A 134 -21.97 -3.58 8.39
CA ARG A 134 -21.03 -4.19 9.34
C ARG A 134 -21.71 -5.29 10.17
N ASP A 135 -22.93 -5.02 10.62
CA ASP A 135 -23.71 -5.94 11.45
C ASP A 135 -23.96 -7.30 10.76
N VAL A 136 -24.33 -7.30 9.47
CA VAL A 136 -24.55 -8.54 8.71
C VAL A 136 -23.26 -9.32 8.53
N CYS A 137 -22.15 -8.62 8.29
CA CYS A 137 -20.84 -9.25 8.17
C CYS A 137 -20.43 -9.93 9.49
N ASP A 138 -20.68 -9.27 10.62
CA ASP A 138 -20.34 -9.81 11.95
C ASP A 138 -21.21 -11.03 12.28
N GLU A 139 -22.52 -10.97 12.02
CA GLU A 139 -23.44 -12.09 12.17
C GLU A 139 -23.08 -13.30 11.30
N ASP A 140 -22.71 -13.06 10.03
CA ASP A 140 -22.27 -14.11 9.11
C ASP A 140 -20.96 -14.73 9.58
N TRP A 141 -20.05 -13.93 10.13
CA TRP A 141 -18.80 -14.41 10.71
C TRP A 141 -19.06 -15.32 11.92
N GLU A 142 -19.92 -14.91 12.85
CA GLU A 142 -20.31 -15.72 14.00
C GLU A 142 -21.00 -17.02 13.61
N ARG A 143 -21.88 -16.97 12.61
CA ARG A 143 -22.59 -18.16 12.08
C ARG A 143 -21.62 -19.16 11.49
N VAL A 144 -20.65 -18.69 10.72
CA VAL A 144 -19.60 -19.53 10.15
C VAL A 144 -18.69 -20.07 11.26
N ALA A 145 -18.35 -19.27 12.27
CA ALA A 145 -17.56 -19.70 13.41
C ALA A 145 -18.23 -20.86 14.16
N ARG A 146 -19.51 -20.71 14.52
CA ARG A 146 -20.32 -21.76 15.18
C ARG A 146 -20.36 -23.06 14.38
N ARG A 147 -20.71 -22.98 13.09
CA ARG A 147 -20.72 -24.17 12.21
C ARG A 147 -19.36 -24.86 12.16
N ARG A 148 -18.28 -24.09 12.14
CA ARG A 148 -16.93 -24.65 12.16
C ARG A 148 -16.62 -25.34 13.48
N ASP A 149 -17.15 -24.85 14.61
CA ASP A 149 -16.97 -25.49 15.92
C ASP A 149 -17.80 -26.79 16.01
N ASP A 150 -19.03 -26.78 15.53
CA ASP A 150 -19.92 -27.96 15.52
C ASP A 150 -19.38 -29.13 14.67
N ILE A 151 -18.75 -28.81 13.53
CA ILE A 151 -18.17 -29.80 12.61
C ILE A 151 -16.76 -30.22 13.07
N ALA A 152 -16.19 -29.57 14.09
CA ALA A 152 -14.84 -29.89 14.55
C ALA A 152 -14.80 -31.22 15.30
N ARG A 153 -14.00 -32.17 14.81
CA ARG A 153 -13.75 -33.47 15.46
C ARG A 153 -13.11 -33.36 16.85
N TYR A 154 -12.46 -32.23 17.13
CA TYR A 154 -11.83 -31.94 18.42
C TYR A 154 -12.22 -30.54 18.87
N PRO A 155 -12.45 -30.33 20.19
CA PRO A 155 -12.81 -29.03 20.71
C PRO A 155 -11.70 -28.03 20.37
N ARG A 156 -12.05 -27.00 19.62
CA ARG A 156 -11.15 -25.86 19.42
C ARG A 156 -11.16 -25.09 20.73
N GLY A 157 -10.04 -25.12 21.45
CA GLY A 157 -9.91 -24.42 22.71
C GLY A 157 -10.25 -22.94 22.54
N ILE A 158 -10.85 -22.36 23.58
CA ILE A 158 -11.05 -20.92 23.71
C ILE A 158 -9.71 -20.25 23.39
N GLN A 159 -9.65 -19.46 22.32
CA GLN A 159 -8.50 -18.59 22.12
C GLN A 159 -8.46 -17.67 23.34
N HIS A 160 -7.50 -17.88 24.24
CA HIS A 160 -7.32 -16.98 25.37
C HIS A 160 -7.15 -15.55 24.83
N PRO A 161 -7.97 -14.58 25.26
CA PRO A 161 -7.81 -13.19 24.88
C PRO A 161 -6.50 -12.69 25.52
N GLY A 162 -5.41 -12.75 24.78
CA GLY A 162 -4.10 -12.39 25.32
C GLY A 162 -2.88 -12.64 24.42
N LYS A 163 -3.03 -13.31 23.28
CA LYS A 163 -1.94 -13.34 22.28
C LYS A 163 -2.23 -12.30 21.20
N SER A 164 -1.99 -11.03 21.51
CA SER A 164 -1.66 -10.07 20.47
C SER A 164 -0.40 -10.59 19.79
N VAL A 165 -0.56 -11.18 18.61
CA VAL A 165 0.57 -11.36 17.71
C VAL A 165 0.95 -9.94 17.32
N ASN A 166 2.01 -9.43 17.93
CA ASN A 166 2.60 -8.14 17.57
C ASN A 166 3.05 -8.24 16.12
N PHE A 167 2.19 -7.84 15.19
CA PHE A 167 2.61 -7.52 13.85
C PHE A 167 3.40 -6.23 13.98
N SER A 168 4.73 -6.34 14.13
CA SER A 168 5.59 -5.17 14.04
C SER A 168 5.52 -4.71 12.58
N SER A 169 4.57 -3.84 12.29
CA SER A 169 4.65 -2.98 11.13
C SER A 169 5.89 -2.13 11.36
N ARG A 170 7.03 -2.55 10.79
CA ARG A 170 8.20 -1.71 10.64
C ARG A 170 7.86 -0.62 9.61
N CYS A 171 6.99 0.29 10.00
CA CYS A 171 6.84 1.58 9.36
C CYS A 171 8.05 2.40 9.81
N ARG A 172 9.08 2.46 8.94
CA ARG A 172 10.10 3.49 9.03
C ARG A 172 9.42 4.84 8.80
N SER A 173 9.03 5.51 9.88
CA SER A 173 8.81 6.94 9.87
C SER A 173 10.19 7.59 9.84
N SER A 174 10.64 8.02 8.65
CA SER A 174 11.67 9.04 8.55
C SER A 174 11.04 10.37 8.95
N ALA A 175 11.03 10.65 10.25
CA ALA A 175 10.80 11.99 10.79
C ALA A 175 12.17 12.52 11.22
N THR A 176 12.60 13.53 10.46
CA THR A 176 13.82 14.31 10.59
C THR A 176 13.95 14.92 11.99
N GLU A 177 15.12 14.72 12.59
CA GLU A 177 15.69 15.61 13.62
C GLU A 177 15.79 17.03 13.05
N ASP A 178 15.08 17.98 13.65
CA ASP A 178 15.47 19.38 13.61
C ASP A 178 14.65 20.17 14.63
N GLN A 179 15.15 20.23 15.87
CA GLN A 179 14.88 21.30 16.85
C GLN A 179 15.70 21.08 18.13
N SER A 180 17.02 21.30 18.05
CA SER A 180 17.84 21.58 19.24
C SER A 180 19.09 22.40 18.88
N VAL A 181 18.93 23.44 18.06
CA VAL A 181 19.96 24.48 17.88
C VAL A 181 19.26 25.84 17.80
N ARG A 182 18.60 26.29 18.88
CA ARG A 182 18.14 27.68 18.95
C ARG A 182 18.09 28.31 20.34
N GLU A 183 18.97 27.87 21.25
CA GLU A 183 19.01 28.43 22.61
C GLU A 183 20.43 28.74 23.11
N LYS A 184 21.32 29.20 22.23
CA LYS A 184 22.65 29.70 22.61
C LYS A 184 23.08 30.96 21.86
N HIS A 185 22.22 31.98 21.76
CA HIS A 185 22.65 33.30 21.24
C HIS A 185 22.02 34.52 21.95
N SER A 186 21.34 34.38 23.09
CA SER A 186 20.74 35.51 23.81
C SER A 186 21.52 36.01 25.04
N LYS A 187 22.78 35.60 25.25
CA LYS A 187 23.59 36.04 26.39
C LYS A 187 25.03 36.37 26.02
N THR A 188 25.24 37.44 25.25
CA THR A 188 26.47 38.25 25.29
C THR A 188 26.13 39.62 24.69
N HIS A 189 25.80 40.60 25.53
CA HIS A 189 26.07 42.04 25.36
C HIS A 189 25.41 42.81 26.52
N SER A 190 26.06 42.74 27.69
CA SER A 190 25.98 43.76 28.72
C SER A 190 27.40 43.99 29.22
N VAL A 191 28.09 44.92 28.57
CA VAL A 191 28.99 45.95 29.14
C VAL A 191 28.96 47.10 28.15
#